data_AF-A0AAN8G6Y9-F1
#
_entry.id   AF-A0AAN8G6Y9-F1
#
_cell.length_a   1.000
_cell.length_b   1.000
_cell.length_c   1.000
_cell.angle_alpha   90.00
_cell.angle_beta   90.00
_cell.angle_gamma   90.00
#
_symmetry.space_group_name_H-M   'P 1'
#
loop_
_entity.id
_entity.type
_entity.pdbx_description
1 polymer ?
#
loop_
_entity_poly.entity_id
_entity_poly.type
_entity_poly.pdbx_seq_one_letter_code
_entity_poly.pdbx_strand_id
1 'polypeptide(L)'
;MEAFCEKVLEKGEYPRLQVTEKDGQYFTLNNTRLHLFKRLQDMGYCSKVTVEKIPLSEIPCGIREMMIVTQETTFKPKQHGSKRCGYLPVDQKDQDRKSDSDLSSEDDLDDDDSDLDSDLDESSDDDDDDEDDDERVCEGEEGGSCPESLEEPSVEEEERLL
;
A
#
# COMPACT_ATOMS: atom_id res chain seq x y z
N MET A 1 -3.45 5.35 13.72
CA MET A 1 -3.41 5.38 12.23
C MET A 1 -4.46 6.31 11.63
N GLU A 2 -5.63 6.52 12.27
CA GLU A 2 -6.68 7.46 11.82
C GLU A 2 -6.22 8.92 11.73
N ALA A 3 -5.57 9.43 12.77
CA ALA A 3 -5.03 10.79 12.79
C ALA A 3 -4.05 11.08 11.63
N PHE A 4 -3.37 10.04 11.11
CA PHE A 4 -2.47 10.18 9.97
C PHE A 4 -3.22 10.26 8.64
N CYS A 5 -4.33 9.54 8.50
CA CYS A 5 -5.20 9.64 7.33
C CYS A 5 -5.84 11.03 7.25
N GLU A 6 -6.35 11.53 8.38
CA GLU A 6 -6.96 12.86 8.49
C GLU A 6 -5.97 13.97 8.11
N LYS A 7 -4.74 13.89 8.62
CA LYS A 7 -3.67 14.85 8.28
C LYS A 7 -3.29 14.84 6.79
N VAL A 8 -3.34 13.67 6.13
CA VAL A 8 -3.09 13.55 4.68
C VAL A 8 -4.23 14.17 3.88
N LEU A 9 -5.47 13.97 4.32
CA LEU A 9 -6.65 14.57 3.69
C LEU A 9 -6.68 16.09 3.87
N GLU A 10 -6.33 16.59 5.05
CA GLU A 10 -6.27 18.02 5.36
C GLU A 10 -5.24 18.75 4.50
N LYS A 11 -4.05 18.14 4.32
CA LYS A 11 -2.99 18.70 3.48
C LYS A 11 -3.23 18.51 1.98
N GLY A 12 -4.06 17.55 1.59
CA GLY A 12 -4.30 17.19 0.18
C GLY A 12 -3.08 16.57 -0.53
N GLU A 13 -1.99 16.30 0.19
CA GLU A 13 -0.75 15.75 -0.35
C GLU A 13 -0.65 14.26 -0.04
N TYR A 14 -0.96 13.43 -1.04
CA TYR A 14 -0.80 11.98 -0.91
C TYR A 14 0.68 11.58 -1.06
N PRO A 15 1.26 10.87 -0.07
CA PRO A 15 2.66 10.45 -0.15
C PRO A 15 2.85 9.42 -1.28
N ARG A 16 3.98 9.45 -2.00
CA ARG A 16 4.22 8.45 -3.06
C ARG A 16 4.49 7.07 -2.47
N LEU A 17 3.92 6.04 -3.09
CA LEU A 17 4.20 4.65 -2.72
C LEU A 17 5.41 4.15 -3.51
N GLN A 18 6.47 3.76 -2.81
CA GLN A 18 7.66 3.21 -3.44
C GLN A 18 7.44 1.74 -3.77
N VAL A 19 7.60 1.41 -5.05
CA VAL A 19 7.41 0.06 -5.57
C VAL A 19 8.61 -0.37 -6.39
N THR A 20 8.84 -1.66 -6.46
CA THR A 20 9.75 -2.26 -7.43
C THR A 20 9.01 -3.28 -8.27
N GLU A 21 9.54 -3.59 -9.44
CA GLU A 21 8.94 -4.56 -10.35
C GLU A 21 9.86 -5.76 -10.52
N LYS A 22 9.42 -6.93 -10.05
CA LYS A 22 10.14 -8.20 -10.19
C LYS A 22 9.24 -9.20 -10.91
N ASP A 23 9.73 -9.78 -12.00
CA ASP A 23 9.02 -10.80 -12.80
C ASP A 23 7.59 -10.40 -13.21
N GLY A 24 7.39 -9.11 -13.53
CA GLY A 24 6.08 -8.55 -13.93
C GLY A 24 5.11 -8.30 -12.77
N GLN A 25 5.53 -8.48 -11.52
CA GLN A 25 4.76 -8.14 -10.31
C GLN A 25 5.36 -6.94 -9.57
N TYR A 26 4.50 -6.13 -8.99
CA TYR A 26 4.89 -4.96 -8.19
C TYR A 26 4.96 -5.30 -6.71
N PHE A 27 6.09 -4.98 -6.09
CA PHE A 27 6.33 -5.13 -4.66
C PHE A 27 6.46 -3.75 -4.03
N THR A 28 5.76 -3.50 -2.92
CA THR A 28 5.95 -2.28 -2.14
C THR A 28 7.23 -2.39 -1.31
N LEU A 29 7.97 -1.29 -1.20
CA LEU A 29 9.09 -1.16 -0.26
C LEU A 29 8.65 -0.56 1.08
N ASN A 30 7.40 -0.10 1.17
CA ASN A 30 6.85 0.52 2.37
C ASN A 30 5.42 0.01 2.66
N ASN A 31 5.34 -0.98 3.56
CA ASN A 31 4.06 -1.56 3.97
C ASN A 31 3.17 -0.57 4.71
N THR A 32 3.75 0.31 5.53
CA THR A 32 2.99 1.32 6.28
C THR A 32 2.24 2.27 5.35
N ARG A 33 2.89 2.74 4.28
CA ARG A 33 2.24 3.57 3.24
C ARG A 33 1.22 2.79 2.44
N LEU A 34 1.46 1.51 2.16
CA LEU A 34 0.47 0.66 1.50
C LEU A 34 -0.82 0.53 2.34
N HIS A 35 -0.68 0.29 3.65
CA HIS A 35 -1.82 0.22 4.57
C HIS A 35 -2.58 1.54 4.68
N LEU A 36 -1.87 2.67 4.68
CA LEU A 36 -2.48 3.99 4.61
C LEU A 36 -3.34 4.14 3.36
N PHE A 37 -2.79 3.80 2.18
CA PHE A 37 -3.53 3.89 0.92
C PHE A 37 -4.74 2.96 0.90
N LYS A 38 -4.60 1.74 1.42
CA LYS A 38 -5.72 0.80 1.57
C LYS A 38 -6.83 1.43 2.43
N ARG A 39 -6.48 2.03 3.57
CA ARG A 39 -7.47 2.68 4.44
C ARG A 39 -8.12 3.90 3.79
N LEU A 40 -7.36 4.73 3.10
CA LEU A 40 -7.89 5.87 2.33
C LEU A 40 -8.82 5.43 1.19
N GLN A 41 -8.52 4.28 0.58
CA GLN A 41 -9.38 3.66 -0.42
C GLN A 41 -10.68 3.12 0.20
N ASP A 42 -10.59 2.43 1.33
CA ASP A 42 -11.76 1.88 2.04
C ASP A 42 -12.73 2.99 2.49
N MET A 43 -12.19 4.15 2.87
CA MET A 43 -12.97 5.34 3.21
C MET A 43 -13.48 6.14 1.98
N GLY A 44 -13.11 5.73 0.76
CA GLY A 44 -13.56 6.36 -0.49
C GLY A 44 -12.82 7.63 -0.92
N TYR A 45 -11.72 7.98 -0.25
CA TYR A 45 -10.95 9.20 -0.56
C TYR A 45 -9.89 8.97 -1.66
N CYS A 46 -9.42 7.73 -1.84
CA CYS A 46 -8.34 7.42 -2.76
C CYS A 46 -8.75 6.30 -3.74
N SER A 47 -8.84 6.64 -5.04
CA SER A 47 -9.10 5.67 -6.11
C SER A 47 -7.85 5.30 -6.92
N LYS A 48 -6.79 6.11 -6.82
CA LYS A 48 -5.54 5.94 -7.56
C LYS A 48 -4.37 6.24 -6.64
N VAL A 49 -3.35 5.39 -6.70
CA VAL A 49 -2.12 5.56 -5.92
C VAL A 49 -1.00 6.04 -6.84
N THR A 50 -0.35 7.14 -6.47
CA THR A 50 0.84 7.60 -7.17
C THR A 50 2.03 6.78 -6.69
N VAL A 51 2.68 6.10 -7.63
CA VAL A 51 3.84 5.25 -7.34
C VAL A 51 5.15 5.92 -7.74
N GLU A 52 6.20 5.57 -7.03
CA GLU A 52 7.59 5.83 -7.37
C GLU A 52 8.26 4.48 -7.61
N LYS A 53 8.75 4.27 -8.83
CA LYS A 53 9.37 3.00 -9.21
C LYS A 53 10.86 3.05 -8.86
N ILE A 54 11.27 2.15 -7.97
CA ILE A 54 12.65 1.94 -7.57
C ILE A 54 13.21 0.74 -8.34
N PRO A 55 14.33 0.88 -9.06
CA PRO A 55 14.91 -0.23 -9.82
C PRO A 55 15.40 -1.34 -8.88
N LEU A 56 15.35 -2.59 -9.35
CA LEU A 56 15.76 -3.74 -8.53
C LEU A 56 17.22 -3.64 -8.06
N SER A 57 18.09 -3.02 -8.85
CA SER A 57 19.51 -2.84 -8.54
C SER A 57 19.74 -2.10 -7.21
N GLU A 58 18.87 -1.15 -6.86
CA GLU A 58 18.95 -0.36 -5.63
C GLU A 58 18.46 -1.10 -4.39
N ILE A 59 17.80 -2.25 -4.56
CA ILE A 59 17.26 -3.04 -3.46
C ILE A 59 18.32 -4.02 -2.97
N PRO A 60 18.60 -4.10 -1.66
CA PRO A 60 19.54 -5.07 -1.10
C PRO A 60 19.25 -6.51 -1.56
N CYS A 61 20.30 -7.28 -1.82
CA CYS A 61 20.20 -8.65 -2.34
C CYS A 61 19.27 -9.55 -1.51
N GLY A 62 19.43 -9.56 -0.18
CA GLY A 62 18.59 -10.36 0.70
C GLY A 62 17.10 -10.00 0.59
N ILE A 63 16.76 -8.74 0.35
CA ILE A 63 15.36 -8.32 0.16
C ILE A 63 14.85 -8.81 -1.20
N ARG A 64 15.64 -8.73 -2.27
CA ARG A 64 15.26 -9.23 -3.60
C ARG A 64 15.00 -10.73 -3.60
N GLU A 65 15.78 -11.48 -2.83
CA GLU A 65 15.63 -12.94 -2.68
C GLU A 65 14.32 -13.30 -1.96
N MET A 66 13.91 -12.49 -0.98
CA MET A 66 12.63 -12.65 -0.27
C MET A 66 11.40 -12.22 -1.06
N MET A 67 11.54 -11.54 -2.20
CA MET A 67 10.42 -11.18 -3.07
C MET A 67 9.92 -12.42 -3.82
N ILE A 68 8.97 -13.14 -3.21
CA ILE A 68 8.41 -14.37 -3.77
C ILE A 68 7.25 -14.02 -4.73
N VAL A 69 7.36 -14.49 -5.97
CA VAL A 69 6.34 -14.38 -7.01
C VAL A 69 5.64 -15.74 -7.10
N THR A 70 4.44 -15.88 -6.53
CA THR A 70 3.63 -17.08 -6.72
C THR A 70 2.92 -17.00 -8.09
N GLN A 71 2.92 -18.10 -8.84
CA GLN A 71 2.35 -18.13 -10.20
C GLN A 71 0.80 -17.99 -10.23
N GLU A 72 0.15 -17.92 -9.08
CA GLU A 72 -1.32 -18.03 -8.96
C GLU A 72 -2.05 -16.68 -8.87
N THR A 73 -1.36 -15.54 -8.79
CA THR A 73 -1.98 -14.25 -8.48
C THR A 73 -2.25 -13.40 -9.73
N THR A 74 -2.98 -13.94 -10.71
CA THR A 74 -3.70 -13.05 -11.64
C THR A 74 -4.81 -12.35 -10.87
N PHE A 75 -4.55 -11.11 -10.43
CA PHE A 75 -5.52 -10.24 -9.79
C PHE A 75 -6.68 -10.03 -10.78
N LYS A 76 -7.77 -10.79 -10.61
CA LYS A 76 -9.01 -10.52 -11.33
C LYS A 76 -9.68 -9.36 -10.59
N PRO A 77 -9.71 -8.14 -11.14
CA PRO A 77 -10.42 -7.06 -10.50
C PRO A 77 -11.88 -7.51 -10.32
N LYS A 78 -12.35 -7.59 -9.07
CA LYS A 78 -13.78 -7.74 -8.79
C LYS A 78 -14.46 -6.52 -9.41
N GLN A 79 -15.07 -6.70 -10.58
CA GLN A 79 -15.96 -5.70 -11.14
C GLN A 79 -17.16 -5.60 -10.20
N HIS A 80 -17.07 -4.75 -9.17
CA HIS A 80 -18.25 -4.24 -8.53
C HIS A 80 -19.01 -3.48 -9.62
N GLY A 81 -20.14 -4.04 -10.04
CA GLY A 81 -21.00 -3.50 -11.07
C GLY A 81 -21.22 -2.01 -10.81
N SER A 82 -20.60 -1.19 -11.66
CA SER A 82 -20.85 0.22 -11.75
C SER A 82 -22.33 0.36 -12.13
N LYS A 83 -23.19 0.50 -11.12
CA LYS A 83 -24.59 0.90 -11.32
C LYS A 83 -24.49 2.26 -11.97
N ARG A 84 -24.64 2.28 -13.30
CA ARG A 84 -24.73 3.50 -14.09
C ARG A 84 -25.75 4.40 -13.41
N CYS A 85 -25.28 5.58 -13.00
CA CYS A 85 -26.11 6.72 -12.70
C CYS A 85 -26.98 6.98 -13.93
N GLY A 86 -28.26 6.58 -13.83
CA GLY A 86 -29.26 6.82 -14.86
C GLY A 86 -29.62 8.29 -14.84
N TYR A 87 -29.23 9.03 -15.87
CA TYR A 87 -29.86 10.28 -16.21
C TYR A 87 -31.35 10.00 -16.44
N LEU A 88 -32.20 10.68 -15.67
CA LEU A 88 -33.65 10.70 -15.85
C LEU A 88 -34.00 11.34 -17.20
N PRO A 89 -34.77 10.67 -18.07
CA PRO A 89 -35.63 11.34 -19.02
C PRO A 89 -36.98 11.53 -18.34
N VAL A 90 -37.29 12.79 -18.01
CA VAL A 90 -38.66 13.23 -17.75
C VAL A 90 -39.42 13.08 -19.06
N ASP A 91 -40.35 12.12 -19.13
CA ASP A 91 -41.58 12.32 -19.91
C ASP A 91 -42.70 11.40 -19.44
N GLN A 92 -43.88 12.01 -19.35
CA GLN A 92 -45.10 11.49 -18.74
C GLN A 92 -45.79 10.49 -19.66
N LYS A 93 -46.28 9.37 -19.10
CA LYS A 93 -47.57 8.81 -19.49
C LYS A 93 -48.09 7.78 -18.49
N ASP A 94 -49.22 8.11 -17.91
CA ASP A 94 -50.14 7.27 -17.17
C ASP A 94 -50.35 5.90 -17.84
N GLN A 95 -50.19 4.80 -17.09
CA GLN A 95 -51.11 3.66 -17.12
C GLN A 95 -51.11 2.93 -15.77
N ASP A 96 -52.27 3.05 -15.12
CA ASP A 96 -52.86 2.21 -14.10
C ASP A 96 -52.50 0.72 -14.24
N ARG A 97 -51.67 0.19 -13.32
CA ARG A 97 -51.71 -1.23 -12.92
C ARG A 97 -51.36 -1.38 -11.44
N LYS A 98 -52.42 -1.52 -10.64
CA LYS A 98 -52.41 -2.13 -9.32
C LYS A 98 -51.71 -3.49 -9.36
N SER A 99 -50.77 -3.70 -8.46
CA SER A 99 -50.40 -5.02 -7.98
C SER A 99 -50.02 -4.87 -6.51
N ASP A 100 -51.04 -5.04 -5.67
CA ASP A 100 -50.91 -5.33 -4.25
C ASP A 100 -50.22 -6.69 -4.08
N SER A 101 -49.16 -6.71 -3.29
CA SER A 101 -48.70 -7.93 -2.63
C SER A 101 -48.09 -7.56 -1.28
N ASP A 102 -48.95 -7.57 -0.27
CA ASP A 102 -48.60 -7.49 1.15
C ASP A 102 -48.04 -8.82 1.69
N LEU A 103 -47.30 -8.68 2.80
CA LEU A 103 -46.96 -9.65 3.86
C LEU A 103 -45.89 -10.70 3.48
N SER A 104 -44.99 -11.18 4.33
CA SER A 104 -44.58 -11.09 5.75
C SER A 104 -43.14 -11.69 5.79
N SER A 105 -42.34 -11.81 6.85
CA SER A 105 -42.47 -11.83 8.30
C SER A 105 -41.03 -11.81 8.86
N GLU A 106 -40.89 -11.17 10.02
CA GLU A 106 -39.95 -11.43 11.12
C GLU A 106 -39.45 -12.89 11.29
N ASP A 107 -38.16 -13.05 11.64
CA ASP A 107 -37.53 -14.13 12.43
C ASP A 107 -36.05 -13.69 12.65
N ASP A 108 -35.68 -13.14 13.81
CA ASP A 108 -35.26 -13.80 15.06
C ASP A 108 -33.79 -14.30 15.07
N LEU A 109 -32.99 -13.60 15.88
CA LEU A 109 -31.92 -14.03 16.80
C LEU A 109 -30.86 -15.05 16.33
N ASP A 110 -29.58 -14.67 16.45
CA ASP A 110 -28.71 -15.35 17.41
C ASP A 110 -27.54 -14.45 17.85
N ASP A 111 -27.40 -14.48 19.16
CA ASP A 111 -26.46 -13.83 20.07
C ASP A 111 -25.17 -14.66 20.06
N ASP A 112 -24.01 -14.07 19.78
CA ASP A 112 -22.72 -14.70 20.14
C ASP A 112 -21.76 -13.60 20.61
N ASP A 113 -22.02 -13.13 21.83
CA ASP A 113 -21.01 -12.52 22.70
C ASP A 113 -20.09 -13.66 23.19
N SER A 114 -19.01 -13.89 22.46
CA SER A 114 -17.87 -14.63 22.99
C SER A 114 -16.81 -13.65 23.49
N ASP A 115 -17.09 -13.12 24.70
CA ASP A 115 -16.12 -12.49 25.59
C ASP A 115 -14.96 -13.48 25.85
N LEU A 116 -13.82 -13.23 25.22
CA LEU A 116 -12.57 -13.87 25.59
C LEU A 116 -11.82 -12.94 26.55
N ASP A 117 -12.19 -13.06 27.83
CA ASP A 117 -11.31 -12.72 28.95
C ASP A 117 -10.06 -13.61 28.86
N SER A 118 -9.00 -13.07 28.29
CA SER A 118 -7.66 -13.59 28.48
C SER A 118 -6.93 -12.67 29.45
N ASP A 119 -7.17 -12.91 30.73
CA ASP A 119 -6.26 -12.57 31.83
C ASP A 119 -4.90 -13.21 31.53
N LEU A 120 -3.94 -12.41 31.06
CA LEU A 120 -2.54 -12.80 30.98
C LEU A 120 -1.75 -12.01 32.02
N ASP A 121 -1.70 -12.64 33.19
CA ASP A 121 -0.56 -12.76 34.12
C ASP A 121 0.48 -11.62 34.07
N GLU A 122 0.32 -10.69 35.00
CA GLU A 122 1.41 -9.84 35.48
C GLU A 122 2.42 -10.70 36.24
N SER A 123 3.50 -11.14 35.57
CA SER A 123 4.71 -11.59 36.26
C SER A 123 5.72 -10.45 36.31
N SER A 124 5.88 -9.97 37.52
CA SER A 124 6.81 -8.99 38.03
C SER A 124 8.29 -9.42 37.96
N ASP A 125 9.15 -8.40 38.00
CA ASP A 125 10.53 -8.37 38.53
C ASP A 125 11.59 -9.27 37.89
N ASP A 126 12.53 -8.65 37.17
CA ASP A 126 13.96 -8.89 37.39
C ASP A 126 14.72 -7.59 37.06
N ASP A 127 15.24 -6.97 38.13
CA ASP A 127 16.38 -6.07 38.11
C ASP A 127 17.60 -6.82 37.54
N ASP A 128 18.32 -6.22 36.58
CA ASP A 128 19.76 -6.38 36.51
C ASP A 128 20.38 -5.08 36.00
N ASP A 129 21.05 -4.41 36.95
CA ASP A 129 22.16 -3.49 36.76
C ASP A 129 23.16 -4.04 35.73
N ASP A 130 23.63 -3.18 34.83
CA ASP A 130 25.07 -3.11 34.57
C ASP A 130 25.36 -1.73 33.95
N GLU A 131 25.97 -0.88 34.79
CA GLU A 131 26.84 0.21 34.39
C GLU A 131 28.04 -0.38 33.63
N ASP A 132 28.41 0.21 32.50
CA ASP A 132 29.80 0.40 32.00
C ASP A 132 29.72 0.80 30.51
N ASP A 133 30.10 2.04 30.18
CA ASP A 133 31.44 2.40 29.71
C ASP A 133 31.66 2.02 28.24
N ASP A 134 31.66 3.02 27.36
CA ASP A 134 32.74 3.27 26.38
C ASP A 134 32.34 4.50 25.54
N GLU A 135 32.80 5.67 25.94
CA GLU A 135 32.80 6.87 25.13
C GLU A 135 33.82 6.75 23.98
N ARG A 136 33.38 6.13 22.88
CA ARG A 136 34.15 6.09 21.64
C ARG A 136 34.04 7.41 20.88
N VAL A 137 35.04 8.23 21.14
CA VAL A 137 35.57 9.25 20.24
C VAL A 137 35.80 8.62 18.86
N CYS A 138 34.92 8.91 17.90
CA CYS A 138 35.19 8.74 16.49
C CYS A 138 35.53 10.12 15.90
N GLU A 139 36.78 10.55 16.09
CA GLU A 139 37.40 11.51 15.18
C GLU A 139 37.64 10.78 13.85
N GLY A 140 36.59 10.77 13.02
CA GLY A 140 36.59 10.19 11.68
C GLY A 140 36.81 11.30 10.66
N GLU A 141 38.01 11.29 10.11
CA GLU A 141 38.60 12.29 9.23
C GLU A 141 37.71 12.70 8.04
N GLU A 142 37.65 14.01 7.83
CA GLU A 142 37.07 14.64 6.65
C GLU A 142 37.99 14.38 5.46
N GLY A 143 37.76 13.29 4.74
CA GLY A 143 38.58 12.87 3.60
C GLY A 143 37.74 12.20 2.52
N GLY A 144 37.13 12.97 1.64
CA GLY A 144 36.31 12.41 0.56
C GLY A 144 35.79 13.43 -0.45
N SER A 145 36.65 14.36 -0.89
CA SER A 145 36.37 15.14 -2.10
C SER A 145 36.53 14.22 -3.30
N CYS A 146 35.42 13.87 -3.97
CA CYS A 146 35.44 13.24 -5.29
C CYS A 146 34.50 14.00 -6.23
N PRO A 147 35.04 14.93 -7.02
CA PRO A 147 34.45 15.28 -8.30
C PRO A 147 35.47 15.12 -9.42
N GLU A 148 35.31 14.10 -10.27
CA GLU A 148 35.84 14.08 -11.63
C GLU A 148 35.11 12.98 -12.40
N SER A 149 34.12 13.33 -13.22
CA SER A 149 34.22 13.74 -14.63
C SER A 149 34.00 12.55 -15.58
N LEU A 150 32.80 12.56 -16.14
CA LEU A 150 32.45 12.31 -17.54
C LEU A 150 33.54 11.67 -18.43
N GLU A 151 33.31 10.42 -18.83
CA GLU A 151 33.77 9.94 -20.14
C GLU A 151 32.56 9.52 -20.97
N GLU A 152 32.38 10.24 -22.08
CA GLU A 152 31.44 9.94 -23.16
C GLU A 152 32.01 8.79 -24.02
N PRO A 153 31.22 7.81 -24.46
CA PRO A 153 31.65 6.95 -25.55
C PRO A 153 31.41 7.66 -26.89
N SER A 154 32.52 8.11 -27.49
CA SER A 154 32.60 8.56 -28.88
C SER A 154 32.31 7.42 -29.86
N VAL A 155 31.48 7.75 -30.85
CA VAL A 155 31.17 7.01 -32.07
C VAL A 155 32.37 6.90 -33.00
N GLU A 156 32.76 5.68 -33.39
CA GLU A 156 33.50 5.35 -34.63
C GLU A 156 33.04 3.93 -35.06
N GLU A 157 32.17 3.76 -36.07
CA GLU A 157 32.45 3.67 -37.52
C GLU A 157 33.11 2.34 -37.94
N GLU A 158 32.35 1.45 -38.62
CA GLU A 158 32.79 0.65 -39.78
C GLU A 158 31.53 -0.02 -40.38
N GLU A 159 30.86 0.63 -41.34
CA GLU A 159 31.05 0.43 -42.78
C GLU A 159 31.08 -1.03 -43.24
N ARG A 160 29.97 -1.41 -43.91
CA ARG A 160 29.91 -2.10 -45.21
C ARG A 160 30.97 -3.18 -45.47
N LEU A 161 30.49 -4.40 -45.70
CA LEU A 161 30.68 -5.10 -46.98
C LEU A 161 29.80 -6.37 -47.03
N LEU A 162 28.87 -6.35 -47.98
CA LEU A 162 28.29 -7.45 -48.77
C LEU A 162 27.68 -8.66 -48.03
#